data_AF-A0A7W6V6K4-F1
#
_entry.id   AF-A0A7W6V6K4-F1
#
_cell.length_a   1.000
_cell.length_b   1.000
_cell.length_c   1.000
_cell.angle_alpha   90.00
_cell.angle_beta   90.00
_cell.angle_gamma   90.00
#
_symmetry.space_group_name_H-M   'P 1'
#
loop_
_entity.id
_entity.type
_entity.pdbx_description
1 polymer ?
#
loop_
_entity_poly.entity_id
_entity_poly.type
_entity_poly.pdbx_seq_one_letter_code
_entity_poly.pdbx_strand_id
1 'polypeptide(L)'
;MKWFLIFWAGPIVFLGGWYWLSYYDINFGVLMLTRQVHDLTFQLYGEALGLPPEAIPPLVARAIAVDSLIVFALLGFRKRKSIIAWWQARQALNSSPADLASKESLSSAP
;
A
#
# COMPACT_ATOMS: atom_id res chain seq x y z
N MET A 1 6.84 -15.79 -3.03
CA MET A 1 6.15 -14.57 -2.54
C MET A 1 6.67 -13.31 -3.19
N LYS A 2 8.00 -13.07 -3.22
CA LYS A 2 8.58 -11.86 -3.82
C LYS A 2 8.13 -11.62 -5.27
N TRP A 3 8.21 -12.64 -6.12
CA TRP A 3 7.73 -12.56 -7.52
C TRP A 3 6.23 -12.28 -7.63
N PHE A 4 5.40 -12.96 -6.84
CA PHE A 4 3.96 -12.69 -6.79
C PHE A 4 3.67 -11.22 -6.47
N LEU A 5 4.34 -10.66 -5.46
CA LEU A 5 4.20 -9.25 -5.10
C LEU A 5 4.71 -8.30 -6.19
N ILE A 6 5.81 -8.64 -6.88
CA ILE A 6 6.34 -7.81 -7.97
C ILE A 6 5.38 -7.79 -9.15
N PHE A 7 4.87 -8.95 -9.57
CA PHE A 7 3.90 -9.04 -10.68
C PHE A 7 2.54 -8.43 -10.33
N TRP A 8 2.18 -8.41 -9.04
CA TRP A 8 0.98 -7.74 -8.56
C TRP A 8 1.14 -6.22 -8.46
N ALA A 9 2.18 -5.74 -7.79
CA ALA A 9 2.42 -4.31 -7.56
C ALA A 9 2.91 -3.59 -8.82
N GLY A 10 3.60 -4.29 -9.72
CA GLY A 10 4.20 -3.70 -10.92
C GLY A 10 3.19 -2.95 -11.78
N PRO A 11 2.10 -3.59 -12.25
CA PRO A 11 1.03 -2.93 -13.00
C PRO A 11 0.37 -1.78 -12.24
N ILE A 12 0.16 -1.94 -10.92
CA ILE A 12 -0.46 -0.92 -10.07
C ILE A 12 0.43 0.33 -10.00
N VAL A 13 1.73 0.14 -9.76
CA VAL A 13 2.71 1.23 -9.70
C VAL A 13 2.89 1.87 -11.07
N PHE A 14 2.88 1.08 -12.13
CA PHE A 14 2.96 1.61 -13.49
C PHE A 14 1.75 2.51 -13.83
N LEU A 15 0.54 2.02 -13.58
CA LEU A 15 -0.70 2.77 -13.84
C LEU A 15 -0.80 3.99 -12.92
N GLY A 16 -0.55 3.82 -11.61
CA GLY A 16 -0.58 4.90 -10.63
C GLY A 16 0.51 5.94 -10.88
N GLY A 17 1.70 5.52 -11.30
CA GLY A 17 2.80 6.40 -11.68
C GLY A 17 2.46 7.21 -12.92
N TRP A 18 1.97 6.57 -13.98
CA TRP A 18 1.49 7.28 -15.16
C TRP A 18 0.37 8.27 -14.81
N TYR A 19 -0.63 7.84 -14.04
CA TYR A 19 -1.75 8.69 -13.59
C TYR A 19 -1.23 9.90 -12.83
N TRP A 20 -0.35 9.69 -11.84
CA TRP A 20 0.23 10.75 -11.03
C TRP A 20 1.03 11.75 -11.87
N LEU A 21 2.00 11.26 -12.66
CA LEU A 21 2.86 12.12 -13.47
C LEU A 21 2.03 12.95 -14.44
N SER A 22 1.09 12.32 -15.14
CA SER A 22 0.26 12.99 -16.13
C SER A 22 -0.79 13.94 -15.52
N TYR A 23 -1.30 13.61 -14.34
CA TYR A 23 -2.22 14.48 -13.60
C TYR A 23 -1.54 15.80 -13.18
N TYR A 24 -0.27 15.74 -12.76
CA TYR A 24 0.54 16.91 -12.38
C TYR A 24 1.34 17.53 -13.55
N ASP A 25 1.07 17.09 -14.79
CA ASP A 25 1.76 17.53 -16.00
C ASP A 25 3.30 17.39 -15.97
N ILE A 26 3.78 16.38 -15.25
CA ILE A 26 5.20 16.00 -15.18
C ILE A 26 5.51 15.13 -16.41
N ASN A 27 5.67 15.79 -17.55
CA ASN A 27 5.68 15.10 -18.84
C ASN A 27 7.06 14.77 -19.42
N PHE A 28 8.14 15.45 -18.99
CA PHE A 28 9.52 15.22 -19.48
C PHE A 28 9.67 15.25 -21.02
N GLY A 29 8.74 15.89 -21.75
CA GLY A 29 8.67 15.87 -23.22
C GLY A 29 7.99 14.62 -23.82
N VAL A 30 7.46 13.72 -23.00
CA VAL A 30 6.68 12.56 -23.43
C VAL A 30 5.20 12.91 -23.54
N LEU A 31 4.66 12.83 -24.77
CA LEU A 31 3.25 13.13 -25.06
C LEU A 31 2.26 12.40 -24.14
N MET A 32 2.51 11.11 -23.87
CA MET A 32 1.63 10.26 -23.04
C MET A 32 1.53 10.73 -21.59
N LEU A 33 2.48 11.52 -21.11
CA LEU A 33 2.49 12.07 -19.75
C LEU A 33 1.92 13.48 -19.69
N THR A 34 1.39 14.02 -20.80
CA THR A 34 0.74 15.32 -20.79
C THR A 34 -0.65 15.24 -20.19
N ARG A 35 -1.09 16.36 -19.60
CA ARG A 35 -2.45 16.48 -19.07
C ARG A 35 -3.53 16.27 -20.14
N GLN A 36 -3.28 16.73 -21.36
CA GLN A 36 -4.23 16.61 -22.46
C GLN A 36 -4.49 15.14 -22.84
N VAL A 37 -3.43 14.32 -22.94
CA VAL A 37 -3.58 12.89 -23.23
C VAL A 37 -4.22 12.14 -22.06
N HIS A 38 -3.92 12.53 -20.82
CA HIS A 38 -4.58 12.00 -19.64
C HIS A 38 -6.09 12.21 -19.69
N ASP A 39 -6.54 13.46 -19.87
CA ASP A 39 -7.96 13.79 -19.89
C ASP A 39 -8.67 13.13 -21.09
N LEU A 40 -8.03 13.09 -22.27
CA LEU A 40 -8.56 12.38 -23.45
C LEU A 40 -8.72 10.87 -23.20
N THR A 41 -7.75 10.26 -22.53
CA THR A 41 -7.80 8.83 -22.20
C THR A 41 -9.01 8.53 -21.31
N PHE A 42 -9.23 9.33 -20.26
CA PHE A 42 -10.39 9.15 -19.39
C PHE A 42 -11.72 9.44 -20.08
N GLN A 43 -11.79 10.42 -20.98
CA GLN A 43 -12.98 10.66 -21.81
C GLN A 43 -13.33 9.44 -22.66
N LEU A 44 -12.34 8.89 -23.36
CA LEU A 44 -12.54 7.71 -24.22
C LEU A 44 -13.00 6.49 -23.41
N TYR A 45 -12.40 6.25 -22.24
CA TYR A 45 -12.86 5.18 -21.35
C TYR A 45 -14.24 5.45 -20.75
N GLY A 46 -14.57 6.71 -20.45
CA GLY A 46 -15.88 7.12 -19.97
C GLY A 46 -16.96 6.82 -20.99
N GLU A 47 -16.75 7.22 -22.24
CA GLU A 47 -17.65 6.91 -23.36
C GLU A 47 -17.78 5.41 -23.58
N ALA A 48 -16.68 4.65 -23.59
CA ALA A 48 -16.70 3.22 -23.80
C ALA A 48 -17.43 2.46 -22.68
N LEU A 49 -17.34 2.94 -21.43
CA LEU A 49 -17.95 2.32 -20.26
C LEU A 49 -19.36 2.87 -19.95
N GLY A 50 -19.80 3.93 -20.63
CA GLY A 50 -21.04 4.65 -20.30
C GLY A 50 -20.99 5.32 -18.93
N LEU A 51 -19.80 5.72 -18.47
CA LEU A 51 -19.56 6.35 -17.17
C LEU A 51 -18.98 7.76 -17.34
N PRO A 52 -19.26 8.69 -16.42
CA PRO A 52 -18.56 9.97 -16.41
C PRO A 52 -17.05 9.74 -16.17
N PRO A 53 -16.16 10.42 -16.90
CA PRO A 53 -14.72 10.20 -16.84
C PRO A 53 -14.15 10.42 -15.43
N GLU A 54 -14.69 11.38 -14.69
CA GLU A 54 -14.33 11.68 -13.30
C GLU A 54 -14.65 10.55 -12.31
N ALA A 55 -15.56 9.62 -12.64
CA ALA A 55 -15.85 8.47 -11.80
C ALA A 55 -14.83 7.33 -11.97
N ILE A 56 -14.06 7.31 -13.06
CA ILE A 56 -13.15 6.19 -13.36
C ILE A 56 -11.96 6.13 -12.37
N PRO A 57 -11.20 7.21 -12.13
CA PRO A 57 -10.07 7.16 -11.19
C PRO A 57 -10.45 6.68 -9.78
N PRO A 58 -11.53 7.17 -9.13
CA PRO A 58 -11.90 6.68 -7.80
C PRO A 58 -12.38 5.23 -7.81
N LEU A 59 -13.02 4.76 -8.89
CA LEU A 59 -13.40 3.35 -9.02
C LEU A 59 -12.17 2.44 -9.11
N VAL A 60 -11.18 2.80 -9.92
CA VAL A 60 -9.92 2.07 -10.04
C VAL A 60 -9.16 2.06 -8.71
N ALA A 61 -9.10 3.21 -8.01
CA ALA A 61 -8.47 3.30 -6.70
C ALA A 61 -9.15 2.38 -5.66
N ARG A 62 -10.49 2.32 -5.65
CA ARG A 62 -11.24 1.41 -4.78
C ARG A 62 -10.96 -0.06 -5.10
N ALA A 63 -10.92 -0.42 -6.39
CA ALA A 63 -10.58 -1.77 -6.81
C ALA A 63 -9.17 -2.18 -6.33
N ILE A 64 -8.17 -1.31 -6.52
CA ILE A 64 -6.80 -1.53 -6.05
C ILE A 64 -6.77 -1.67 -4.52
N ALA A 65 -7.51 -0.86 -3.78
CA ALA A 65 -7.54 -0.92 -2.32
C ALA A 65 -8.11 -2.26 -1.81
N VAL A 66 -9.23 -2.71 -2.38
CA VAL A 66 -9.84 -3.99 -2.03
C VAL A 66 -8.93 -5.16 -2.38
N ASP A 67 -8.34 -5.14 -3.58
CA ASP A 67 -7.42 -6.19 -4.03
C ASP A 67 -6.15 -6.25 -3.18
N SER A 68 -5.59 -5.09 -2.83
CA SER A 68 -4.46 -4.97 -1.88
C SER A 68 -4.79 -5.59 -0.54
N LEU A 69 -5.98 -5.29 0.00
CA LEU A 69 -6.43 -5.84 1.29
C LEU A 69 -6.48 -7.37 1.23
N ILE A 70 -6.99 -7.96 0.15
CA ILE A 70 -7.04 -9.41 -0.04
C ILE A 70 -5.63 -10.00 -0.13
N VAL A 71 -4.74 -9.39 -0.91
CA VAL A 71 -3.34 -9.83 -1.05
C VAL A 71 -2.62 -9.80 0.30
N PHE A 72 -2.73 -8.69 1.04
CA PHE A 72 -2.11 -8.57 2.36
C PHE A 72 -2.72 -9.51 3.39
N ALA A 73 -4.04 -9.73 3.36
CA ALA A 73 -4.70 -10.71 4.21
C ALA A 73 -4.15 -12.13 3.94
N LEU A 74 -4.08 -12.55 2.67
CA LEU A 74 -3.56 -13.86 2.29
C LEU A 74 -2.09 -14.04 2.73
N LEU A 75 -1.26 -13.01 2.54
CA LEU A 75 0.12 -13.01 3.00
C LEU A 75 0.22 -13.12 4.52
N GLY A 76 -0.61 -12.37 5.25
CA GLY A 76 -0.74 -12.44 6.71
C GLY A 76 -1.10 -13.85 7.17
N PHE A 77 -2.13 -14.46 6.59
CA PHE A 77 -2.54 -15.83 6.90
C PHE A 77 -1.45 -16.87 6.63
N ARG A 78 -0.71 -16.74 5.53
CA ARG A 78 0.42 -17.64 5.20
C ARG A 78 1.63 -17.43 6.11
N LYS A 79 1.86 -16.22 6.60
CA LYS A 79 3.00 -15.88 7.48
C LYS A 79 2.62 -15.79 8.96
N ARG A 80 1.39 -16.17 9.34
CA ARG A 80 0.86 -16.04 10.71
C ARG A 80 1.82 -16.52 11.80
N LYS A 81 2.47 -17.67 11.62
CA LYS A 81 3.43 -18.22 12.60
C LYS A 81 4.66 -17.32 12.78
N SER A 82 5.18 -16.77 11.68
CA SER A 82 6.31 -15.85 11.69
C SER A 82 5.95 -14.49 12.28
N ILE A 83 4.73 -14.01 12.01
CA ILE A 83 4.22 -12.73 12.55
C ILE A 83 4.02 -12.86 14.06
N ILE A 84 3.41 -13.96 14.52
CA ILE A 84 3.22 -14.25 15.96
C ILE A 84 4.57 -14.36 16.67
N ALA A 85 5.52 -15.11 16.10
CA ALA A 85 6.87 -15.24 16.67
C ALA A 85 7.60 -13.88 16.75
N TRP A 86 7.51 -13.05 15.70
CA TRP A 86 8.05 -11.69 15.71
C TRP A 86 7.37 -10.81 16.78
N TRP A 87 6.05 -10.88 16.89
CA TRP A 87 5.28 -10.10 17.87
C TRP A 87 5.57 -10.52 19.31
N GLN A 88 5.72 -11.82 19.57
CA GLN A 88 6.13 -12.36 20.87
C GLN A 88 7.57 -11.96 21.23
N ALA A 89 8.51 -12.07 20.29
CA ALA A 89 9.89 -11.61 20.48
C ALA A 89 9.96 -10.11 20.81
N ARG A 90 9.11 -9.30 20.16
CA ARG A 90 9.03 -7.86 20.42
C ARG A 90 8.43 -7.53 21.79
N GLN A 91 7.43 -8.28 22.26
CA GLN A 91 6.92 -8.14 23.62
C GLN A 91 7.92 -8.59 24.69
N ALA A 92 8.71 -9.64 24.43
CA ALA A 92 9.77 -10.09 25.32
C ALA A 92 10.90 -9.05 25.44
N LEU A 93 11.24 -8.35 24.35
CA LEU A 93 12.19 -7.23 24.34
C LEU A 93 11.68 -6.00 25.12
N ASN A 94 10.38 -5.72 25.06
CA ASN A 94 9.76 -4.64 25.84
C ASN A 94 9.51 -5.01 27.32
N SER A 95 9.62 -6.30 27.67
CA SER A 95 9.49 -6.83 29.03
C SER A 95 10.86 -7.17 29.61
N SER A 96 11.86 -6.31 29.36
CA SER A 96 13.23 -6.55 29.83
C SER A 96 13.24 -6.76 31.35
N PRO A 97 13.86 -7.83 31.88
CA PRO A 97 13.95 -8.09 33.33
C PRO A 97 14.60 -6.95 34.11
N ALA A 98 15.37 -6.09 33.44
CA ALA A 98 15.99 -4.90 34.01
C ALA A 98 14.95 -3.88 34.52
N ASP A 99 13.80 -3.75 33.87
CA ASP A 99 12.72 -2.84 34.30
C ASP A 99 11.95 -3.38 35.52
N LEU A 100 11.89 -4.71 35.68
CA LEU A 100 11.31 -5.35 36.87
C LEU A 100 12.25 -5.27 38.07
N ALA A 101 13.55 -5.52 37.86
CA ALA A 101 14.57 -5.41 38.91
C ALA A 101 14.74 -3.97 39.42
N SER A 102 14.64 -2.96 38.55
CA SER A 102 14.73 -1.56 38.95
C SER A 102 13.52 -1.11 39.78
N LYS A 103 12.30 -1.57 39.45
CA LYS A 103 11.10 -1.29 40.25
C LYS A 103 11.12 -1.93 41.63
N GLU A 104 11.69 -3.13 41.75
CA GLU A 104 11.84 -3.81 43.04
C GLU A 104 12.86 -3.10 43.94
N SER A 105 13.97 -2.59 43.38
CA SER A 105 14.95 -1.78 44.13
C SER A 105 14.44 -0.43 44.62
N LEU A 106 13.44 0.16 43.94
CA LEU A 106 12.83 1.44 44.31
C LEU A 106 11.72 1.27 45.38
N SER A 107 11.16 0.07 45.52
CA SER A 107 10.15 -0.24 46.55
C SER A 107 10.75 -0.66 47.89
N SER A 108 12.07 -0.92 47.95
CA SER A 108 12.79 -1.40 49.14
C SER A 108 13.58 -0.30 49.87
N ALA A 109 13.42 0.97 49.51
CA ALA A 109 14.00 2.07 50.27
C ALA A 109 13.13 2.35 51.53
N PRO A 110 13.73 2.35 52.74
CA PRO A 110 13.01 2.48 54.02
C PRO A 110 12.47 3.88 54.30
#